data_AF-A0A538QWR0-F1
#
_entry.id   AF-A0A538QWR0-F1
#
_cell.length_a   1.000
_cell.length_b   1.000
_cell.length_c   1.000
_cell.angle_alpha   90.00
_cell.angle_beta   90.00
_cell.angle_gamma   90.00
#
_symmetry.space_group_name_H-M   'P 1'
#
loop_
_entity.id
_entity.type
_entity.pdbx_description
1 polymer ?
#
loop_
_entity_poly.entity_id
_entity_poly.type
_entity_poly.pdbx_seq_one_letter_code
_entity_poly.pdbx_strand_id
1 'polypeptide(L)' 'MPTPLPAPWALILAGGDGARLRPLTRAITGDPRPKQFCPLLDGETLLDRTRRRVNVLARLDQQVVVVTRT' A
#
# COMPACT_ATOMS: atom_id res chain seq x y z
N MET A 1 15.07 5.41 33.69
CA MET A 1 14.08 5.53 32.59
C MET A 1 14.60 4.72 31.41
N PRO A 2 13.89 3.72 30.90
CA PRO A 2 14.35 3.02 29.70
C PRO A 2 14.34 4.00 28.51
N THR A 3 15.40 3.96 27.71
CA THR A 3 15.50 4.73 26.47
C THR A 3 14.43 4.23 25.49
N PRO A 4 13.68 5.12 24.81
CA PRO A 4 12.72 4.67 23.81
C PRO A 4 13.45 3.84 22.76
N LEU A 5 12.89 2.67 22.43
CA LEU A 5 13.42 1.86 21.33
C LEU A 5 13.36 2.70 20.04
N PRO A 6 14.39 2.61 19.19
CA PRO A 6 14.38 3.31 17.91
C PRO A 6 13.16 2.89 17.10
N ALA A 7 12.56 3.83 16.37
CA ALA A 7 11.42 3.55 15.52
C ALA A 7 11.79 2.48 14.47
N PRO A 8 10.91 1.48 14.24
CA PRO A 8 11.19 0.37 13.35
C PRO A 8 11.22 0.80 11.88
N TRP A 9 11.96 0.03 11.07
CA TRP A 9 11.81 0.08 9.62
C TRP A 9 10.54 -0.62 9.18
N ALA A 10 9.86 -0.07 8.17
CA ALA A 10 8.70 -0.69 7.56
C ALA A 10 8.93 -0.96 6.07
N LEU A 11 8.65 -2.19 5.64
CA LEU A 11 8.68 -2.62 4.26
C LEU A 11 7.25 -2.90 3.77
N ILE A 12 6.76 -2.11 2.82
CA ILE A 12 5.43 -2.26 2.24
C ILE A 12 5.57 -2.96 0.89
N LEU A 13 5.10 -4.20 0.79
CA LEU A 13 5.12 -4.99 -0.43
C LEU A 13 3.84 -4.74 -1.24
N ALA A 14 3.93 -3.84 -2.22
CA ALA A 14 2.84 -3.45 -3.10
C ALA A 14 2.93 -4.20 -4.45
N GLY A 15 3.03 -5.52 -4.38
CA GLY A 15 3.18 -6.40 -5.53
C GLY A 15 1.90 -7.17 -5.90
N GLY A 16 1.92 -7.75 -7.10
CA GLY A 16 0.90 -8.67 -7.62
C GLY A 16 0.05 -8.08 -8.74
N ASP A 17 -0.17 -8.91 -9.78
CA ASP A 17 -0.74 -8.51 -11.09
C ASP A 17 -2.24 -8.16 -11.07
N GLY A 18 -2.86 -8.25 -9.89
CA GLY A 18 -4.29 -7.99 -9.72
C GLY A 18 -5.22 -8.91 -10.52
N ALA A 19 -4.73 -10.01 -11.10
CA ALA A 19 -5.43 -10.80 -12.12
C ALA A 19 -6.84 -11.24 -11.72
N ARG A 20 -7.02 -11.68 -10.47
CA ARG A 20 -8.31 -12.15 -9.93
C ARG A 20 -9.36 -11.05 -9.82
N LEU A 21 -8.93 -9.81 -9.58
CA LEU A 21 -9.81 -8.66 -9.39
C LEU A 21 -9.90 -7.78 -10.64
N ARG A 22 -9.29 -8.15 -11.77
CA ARG A 22 -9.30 -7.35 -13.01
C ARG A 22 -10.70 -6.90 -13.47
N PRO A 23 -11.77 -7.73 -13.41
CA PRO A 23 -13.11 -7.26 -13.75
C PRO A 23 -13.60 -6.15 -12.82
N LEU A 24 -13.34 -6.29 -11.51
CA LEU A 24 -13.71 -5.29 -10.51
C LEU A 24 -12.88 -4.01 -10.64
N THR A 25 -11.56 -4.11 -10.84
CA THR A 25 -10.71 -2.93 -10.98
C THR A 25 -11.05 -2.13 -12.24
N ARG A 26 -11.36 -2.81 -13.35
CA ARG A 26 -11.93 -2.18 -14.57
C ARG A 26 -13.26 -1.50 -14.31
N ALA A 27 -14.17 -2.13 -13.56
CA ALA A 27 -15.47 -1.53 -13.26
C ALA A 27 -15.34 -0.24 -12.43
N ILE A 28 -14.34 -0.16 -11.54
CA ILE A 28 -14.14 0.99 -10.66
C ILE A 28 -13.31 2.09 -11.33
N THR A 29 -12.29 1.73 -12.10
CA THR A 29 -11.28 2.69 -12.61
C THR A 29 -11.24 2.82 -14.12
N GLY A 30 -12.00 2.01 -14.85
CA GLY A 30 -12.03 2.00 -16.32
C GLY A 30 -10.86 1.25 -16.97
N ASP A 31 -9.85 0.85 -16.20
CA ASP A 31 -8.62 0.24 -16.68
C ASP A 31 -8.23 -1.01 -15.84
N PRO A 32 -7.32 -1.88 -16.31
CA PRO A 32 -6.93 -3.09 -15.59
C PRO A 32 -5.87 -2.85 -14.50
N ARG A 33 -5.75 -1.64 -13.92
CA ARG A 33 -4.69 -1.34 -12.94
C ARG A 33 -4.70 -2.35 -11.78
N PRO A 34 -3.51 -2.69 -11.25
CA PRO A 34 -3.39 -3.54 -10.07
C PRO A 34 -4.16 -2.97 -8.88
N LYS A 35 -4.72 -3.87 -8.05
CA LYS A 35 -5.62 -3.51 -6.94
C LYS A 35 -5.00 -2.53 -5.94
N GLN A 36 -3.67 -2.60 -5.75
CA GLN A 36 -2.96 -1.75 -4.81
C GLN A 36 -3.05 -0.26 -5.19
N PHE A 37 -3.32 0.04 -6.46
CA PHE A 37 -3.48 1.38 -7.01
C PHE A 37 -4.95 1.74 -7.31
N CYS A 38 -5.91 0.90 -6.92
CA CYS A 38 -7.34 1.16 -7.11
C CYS A 38 -7.96 1.77 -5.84
N PRO A 39 -8.85 2.78 -5.97
CA PRO A 39 -9.63 3.34 -4.87
C PRO A 39 -10.80 2.43 -4.47
N LEU A 40 -10.49 1.21 -4.03
CA LEU A 40 -11.48 0.17 -3.74
C LEU A 40 -12.32 0.46 -2.49
N LEU A 41 -11.80 1.25 -1.56
CA LEU A 41 -12.42 1.51 -0.27
C LEU A 41 -12.33 3.01 0.05
N ASP A 42 -13.49 3.64 0.19
CA ASP A 42 -13.63 5.04 0.61
C ASP A 42 -12.85 6.05 -0.25
N GLY A 43 -12.67 5.75 -1.54
CA GLY A 43 -11.95 6.62 -2.48
C GLY A 43 -10.42 6.59 -2.37
N GLU A 44 -9.85 5.86 -1.41
CA GLU A 44 -8.40 5.73 -1.20
C GLU A 44 -7.83 4.44 -1.82
N THR A 45 -6.61 4.53 -2.34
CA THR A 45 -5.91 3.32 -2.81
C THR A 45 -5.57 2.39 -1.64
N LEU A 46 -5.52 1.08 -1.90
CA LEU A 46 -5.10 0.12 -0.87
C LEU A 46 -3.66 0.38 -0.39
N LEU A 47 -2.80 0.91 -1.27
CA LEU A 47 -1.44 1.33 -0.91
C LEU A 47 -1.46 2.52 0.06
N ASP A 48 -2.23 3.58 -0.23
CA ASP A 48 -2.32 4.76 0.64
C ASP A 48 -2.90 4.41 2.01
N ARG A 49 -3.93 3.57 2.04
CA ARG A 49 -4.48 3.05 3.31
C ARG A 49 -3.46 2.24 4.11
N THR A 50 -2.56 1.53 3.43
CA THR A 50 -1.47 0.79 4.09
C THR A 50 -0.41 1.75 4.62
N ARG A 51 0.01 2.73 3.84
CA ARG A 51 0.94 3.78 4.27
C ARG A 51 0.43 4.55 5.47
N ARG A 52 -0.86 4.93 5.49
CA ARG A 52 -1.49 5.59 6.64
C ARG A 52 -1.39 4.76 7.92
N ARG A 53 -1.61 3.45 7.85
CA ARG A 53 -1.45 2.54 9.00
C ARG A 53 0.02 2.44 9.44
N VAL A 54 0.95 2.39 8.49
CA VAL A 54 2.39 2.32 8.76
C VAL A 54 2.91 3.62 9.39
N ASN A 55 2.37 4.78 9.04
CA ASN A 55 2.76 6.07 9.63
C ASN A 55 2.53 6.16 11.15
N VAL A 56 1.68 5.30 11.72
CA VAL A 56 1.47 5.21 13.17
C VAL A 56 2.63 4.44 13.85
N LEU A 57 3.38 3.63 13.10
CA LEU A 57 4.38 2.70 13.63
C LEU A 57 5.82 3.07 13.24
N ALA A 58 6.04 3.59 12.03
CA ALA A 58 7.35 3.87 11.48
C ALA A 58 7.43 5.32 10.97
N ARG A 59 8.57 5.96 11.18
CA ARG A 59 8.84 7.31 10.65
C ARG A 59 8.87 7.28 9.12
N LEU A 60 8.47 8.38 8.48
CA LEU A 60 8.41 8.47 7.01
C LEU A 60 9.76 8.20 6.33
N ASP A 61 10.87 8.56 6.98
CA ASP A 61 12.25 8.32 6.53
C ASP A 61 12.75 6.88 6.78
N GLN A 62 11.93 6.02 7.39
CA GLN A 62 12.21 4.60 7.66
C GLN A 62 11.19 3.67 7.00
N GLN A 63 10.57 4.12 5.90
CA GLN A 63 9.60 3.35 5.13
C GLN A 63 10.11 3.09 3.71
N VAL A 64 9.98 1.85 3.25
CA VAL A 64 10.29 1.46 1.87
C VAL A 64 9.06 0.81 1.26
N VAL A 65 8.64 1.29 0.09
CA VAL A 65 7.59 0.67 -0.71
C VAL A 65 8.24 -0.08 -1.87
N VAL A 66 8.03 -1.38 -1.94
CA VAL A 66 8.49 -2.21 -3.05
C VAL A 66 7.29 -2.44 -3.99
N VAL A 67 7.46 -2.03 -5.24
CA VAL A 67 6.49 -2.27 -6.31
C VAL A 67 7.08 -3.24 -7.32
N THR A 68 6.29 -4.20 -7.78
CA THR A 68 6.68 -5.10 -8.86
C THR A 68 6.17 -4.57 -10.20
N ARG A 69 6.99 -4.61 -11.24
CA ARG A 69 6.58 -4.29 -12.61
C ARG A 69 6.00 -5.57 -13.21
N THR A 70 4.68 -5.64 -13.36
CA THR A 70 3.99 -6.77 -13.98
C THR A 70 2.91 -6.33 -14.95
#